data_AF-A0A285TGX4-F1
#
_entry.id   AF-A0A285TGX4-F1
#
_cell.length_a   1.000
_cell.length_b   1.000
_cell.length_c   1.000
_cell.angle_alpha   90.00
_cell.angle_beta   90.00
_cell.angle_gamma   90.00
#
_symmetry.space_group_name_H-M   'P 1'
#
loop_
_entity.id
_entity.type
_entity.pdbx_description
1 polymer ?
#
loop_
_entity_poly.entity_id
_entity_poly.type
_entity_poly.pdbx_seq_one_letter_code
_entity_poly.pdbx_strand_id
1 'polypeptide(L)' 'MIQCKIISGTSFIEVEKMVNRFLLLNRIEKIIQVVDMSDDQYIAMAIYYECPKQR' A
#
# COMPACT_ATOMS: atom_id res chain seq x y z
N MET A 1 11.92 -0.89 -10.82
CA MET A 1 10.65 -0.90 -11.57
C MET A 1 9.59 -0.36 -10.63
N ILE A 2 8.76 0.59 -11.06
CA ILE A 2 7.68 1.08 -10.19
C ILE A 2 6.58 0.02 -10.18
N GLN A 3 6.18 -0.41 -8.98
CA GLN A 3 5.06 -1.31 -8.77
C GLN A 3 3.96 -0.59 -8.00
N CYS A 4 2.71 -0.98 -8.27
CA CYS A 4 1.53 -0.50 -7.57
C CYS A 4 0.89 -1.68 -6.83
N LYS A 5 0.56 -1.48 -5.55
CA LYS A 5 -0.22 -2.43 -4.76
C LYS A 5 -1.43 -1.72 -4.16
N ILE A 6 -2.62 -2.27 -4.40
CA ILE A 6 -3.85 -1.83 -3.74
C ILE A 6 -4.09 -2.72 -2.53
N ILE A 7 -4.35 -2.11 -1.38
CA ILE A 7 -4.70 -2.75 -0.12
C ILE A 7 -6.05 -2.18 0.31
N SER A 8 -7.06 -3.04 0.51
CA SER A 8 -8.44 -2.63 0.80
C SER A 8 -8.99 -3.36 2.01
N GLY A 9 -9.97 -2.75 2.68
CA GLY A 9 -10.62 -3.29 3.88
C GLY A 9 -11.93 -2.56 4.21
N THR A 10 -12.49 -2.89 5.36
CA THR A 10 -13.80 -2.37 5.82
C THR A 10 -13.67 -1.17 6.76
N SER A 11 -12.45 -0.85 7.20
CA SER A 11 -12.18 0.33 8.01
C SER A 11 -10.79 0.89 7.72
N PHE A 12 -10.60 2.19 7.98
CA PHE A 12 -9.32 2.87 7.76
C PHE A 12 -8.20 2.22 8.58
N ILE A 13 -8.49 1.92 9.85
CA ILE A 13 -7.53 1.33 10.80
C ILE A 13 -7.05 -0.04 10.31
N GLU A 14 -7.94 -0.83 9.71
CA GLU A 14 -7.58 -2.13 9.14
C GLU A 14 -6.62 -1.95 7.96
N VAL A 15 -6.97 -1.06 7.02
CA VAL A 15 -6.17 -0.78 5.82
C VAL A 15 -4.79 -0.24 6.19
N GLU A 16 -4.72 0.71 7.11
CA GLU A 16 -3.46 1.29 7.59
C GLU A 16 -2.53 0.21 8.20
N LYS A 17 -3.08 -0.71 9.01
CA LYS A 17 -2.32 -1.82 9.57
C LYS A 17 -1.78 -2.75 8.47
N MET A 18 -2.59 -3.05 7.45
CA MET A 18 -2.19 -3.89 6.33
C MET A 18 -1.10 -3.23 5.48
N VAL A 19 -1.21 -1.92 5.25
CA VAL A 19 -0.20 -1.09 4.56
C VAL A 19 1.13 -1.12 5.33
N ASN A 20 1.11 -0.83 6.62
CA ASN A 20 2.32 -0.84 7.45
C ASN A 20 2.98 -2.22 7.48
N ARG A 21 2.17 -3.28 7.58
CA ARG A 21 2.68 -4.66 7.51
C ARG A 21 3.30 -4.97 6.15
N PHE A 22 2.66 -4.54 5.06
CA PHE A 22 3.18 -4.72 3.71
C PHE A 22 4.54 -4.04 3.54
N LEU A 23 4.68 -2.79 3.98
CA LEU A 23 5.94 -2.04 3.90
C LEU A 23 7.06 -2.71 4.69
N LEU A 24 6.75 -3.18 5.92
CA LEU A 24 7.70 -3.88 6.78
C LEU A 24 8.18 -5.20 6.16
N LEU A 25 7.26 -6.02 5.64
CA LEU A 25 7.59 -7.33 5.06
C LEU A 25 8.40 -7.21 3.77
N ASN A 26 8.11 -6.20 2.95
CA ASN A 26 8.78 -6.01 1.66
C ASN A 26 10.04 -5.14 1.76
N ARG A 27 10.40 -4.67 2.97
CA ARG A 27 11.54 -3.76 3.22
C ARG A 27 11.56 -2.60 2.21
N ILE A 28 10.39 -2.01 1.97
CA ILE A 28 10.24 -0.94 0.98
C ILE A 28 10.84 0.33 1.57
N GLU A 29 12.04 0.70 1.08
CA GLU A 29 12.75 1.91 1.50
C GLU A 29 12.26 3.17 0.76
N LYS A 30 11.49 3.00 -0.34
CA LYS A 30 11.06 4.10 -1.19
C LYS A 30 9.61 3.96 -1.65
N ILE A 31 8.76 4.82 -1.10
CA ILE A 31 7.36 5.03 -1.50
C ILE A 31 7.31 6.30 -2.36
N ILE A 32 6.60 6.22 -3.49
CA ILE A 32 6.44 7.34 -4.42
C ILE A 32 5.13 8.09 -4.13
N GLN A 33 4.06 7.36 -3.82
CA GLN A 33 2.74 7.93 -3.56
C GLN A 33 1.86 6.96 -2.77
N VAL A 34 1.08 7.48 -1.83
CA VAL A 34 -0.05 6.81 -1.17
C VAL A 34 -1.33 7.55 -1.57
N VAL A 35 -2.32 6.82 -2.06
CA VAL A 35 -3.63 7.39 -2.46
C VAL A 35 -4.73 6.70 -1.65
N ASP A 36 -5.58 7.48 -0.99
CA ASP A 36 -6.79 7.01 -0.33
C ASP A 36 -7.94 6.97 -1.35
N MET A 37 -8.56 5.81 -1.49
CA MET A 37 -9.74 5.56 -2.30
C MET A 37 -10.82 5.05 -1.35
N SER A 38 -11.53 5.96 -0.69
CA SER A 38 -12.65 5.64 0.19
C SER A 38 -13.98 5.96 -0.48
N ASP A 39 -14.92 5.02 -0.36
CA ASP A 39 -16.35 5.24 -0.51
C ASP A 39 -17.05 4.87 0.81
N ASP A 40 -18.34 5.16 0.94
CA ASP A 40 -19.09 4.97 2.21
C ASP A 40 -19.08 3.52 2.74
N GLN A 41 -18.64 2.55 1.93
CA GLN A 41 -18.68 1.11 2.25
C GLN A 41 -17.30 0.46 2.30
N TYR A 42 -16.29 1.03 1.63
CA TYR A 42 -14.97 0.43 1.48
C TYR A 42 -13.86 1.47 1.57
N ILE A 43 -12.74 1.08 2.19
CA ILE A 43 -11.54 1.90 2.26
C ILE A 43 -10.41 1.16 1.57
N ALA A 44 -9.68 1.85 0.70
CA ALA A 44 -8.52 1.30 0.02
C ALA A 44 -7.36 2.31 -0.03
N MET A 45 -6.14 1.78 0.06
CA MET A 45 -4.90 2.53 -0.14
C MET A 45 -4.10 1.91 -1.28
N ALA A 46 -3.78 2.74 -2.28
CA ALA A 46 -2.84 2.38 -3.33
C ALA A 46 -1.43 2.86 -2.95
N ILE A 47 -0.46 1.95 -2.97
CA ILE A 47 0.95 2.23 -2.68
C ILE A 47 1.76 2.04 -3.95
N TYR A 48 2.48 3.08 -4.36
CA TYR A 48 3.48 3.00 -5.42
C TYR A 48 4.89 2.93 -4.82
N TYR A 49 5.68 1.94 -5.20
CA TYR A 49 7.03 1.74 -4.68
C TYR A 49 8.02 1.29 -5.75
N GLU A 50 9.31 1.57 -5.54
CA GLU A 50 10.38 1.05 -6.38
C GLU A 50 10.77 -0.36 -5.94
N CYS A 51 10.53 -1.35 -6.79
CA CYS A 51 11.04 -2.69 -6.57
C CYS A 51 12.43 -2.82 -7.23
N PRO A 52 13.46 -3.28 -6.50
CA PRO A 52 14.74 -3.63 -7.11
C PRO A 52 14.51 -4.76 -8.11
N LYS A 53 15.14 -4.67 -9.30
CA LYS A 53 15.11 -5.79 -10.25
C LYS A 53 15.76 -6.98 -9.54
N GLN A 54 14.98 -8.02 -9.22
CA GLN A 54 15.54 -9.30 -8.84
C GLN A 54 16.45 -9.73 -10.01
N ARG A 55 17.75 -9.76 -9.75
CA ARG A 55 18.78 -10.22 -10.69
C ARG A 55 18.82 -11.74 -10.68
#